data_AF-A0A656KF51-F1
#
_entry.id   AF-A0A656KF51-F1
#
_cell.length_a   1.000
_cell.length_b   1.000
_cell.length_c   1.000
_cell.angle_alpha   90.00
_cell.angle_beta   90.00
_cell.angle_gamma   90.00
#
_symmetry.space_group_name_H-M   'P 1'
#
loop_
_entity.id
_entity.type
_entity.pdbx_description
1 polymer ?
#
loop_
_entity_poly.entity_id
_entity_poly.type
_entity_poly.pdbx_seq_one_letter_code
_entity_poly.pdbx_strand_id
1 'polypeptide(L)'
;MNIHAAERRQNHDCLAEIGIKKRKSESLDQNKRVKLIDMVSLSDLDERMCPPVTVATLSLMYQIAVYGEYSSFAPRKHIQKVYVRADKALELAKLVHDRQIFLGKHWTQNKVALIWYLGNLHLIKQRELGWYFLTSLDHQPFNGALIYFYMLGIEPEIWNESHQLFIEIKRRLKSHQHRNYFHEVLNQKSLPEASRQAPSNMLKITAARLKPTPAYGTFGFYRHKRP
;
A
#
# COMPACT_ATOMS: atom_id res chain seq x y z
N MET A 1 4.05 16.38 22.27
CA MET A 1 5.10 15.48 21.75
C MET A 1 5.05 15.57 20.23
N ASN A 2 6.15 15.92 19.56
CA ASN A 2 6.16 16.13 18.11
C ASN A 2 6.18 14.77 17.39
N ILE A 3 5.12 14.45 16.63
CA ILE A 3 4.94 13.16 15.93
C ILE A 3 6.17 12.84 15.05
N HIS A 4 6.72 13.84 14.37
CA HIS A 4 7.91 13.68 13.53
C HIS A 4 9.18 13.33 14.31
N ALA A 5 9.30 13.75 15.57
CA ALA A 5 10.46 13.40 16.40
C ALA A 5 10.42 11.94 16.86
N ALA A 6 9.22 11.44 17.17
CA ALA A 6 9.01 10.04 17.55
C ALA A 6 9.27 9.08 16.37
N GLU A 7 8.75 9.40 15.18
CA GLU A 7 8.99 8.63 13.96
C GLU A 7 10.48 8.56 13.59
N ARG A 8 11.19 9.69 13.68
CA ARG A 8 12.65 9.72 13.42
C ARG A 8 13.42 8.83 14.39
N ARG A 9 13.02 8.81 15.66
CA ARG A 9 13.65 7.95 16.67
C ARG A 9 13.41 6.47 16.37
N GLN A 10 12.17 6.09 16.08
CA GLN A 10 11.81 4.72 15.70
C GLN A 10 12.60 4.25 14.47
N ASN A 11 12.72 5.10 13.44
CA ASN A 11 13.49 4.78 12.23
C ASN A 11 14.98 4.57 12.54
N HIS A 12 15.56 5.43 13.39
CA HIS A 12 16.94 5.30 13.83
C HIS A 12 17.17 4.01 14.61
N ASP A 13 16.30 3.71 15.57
CA ASP A 13 16.43 2.53 16.43
C ASP A 13 16.28 1.24 15.61
N CYS A 14 15.36 1.23 14.65
CA CYS A 14 15.22 0.11 13.73
C CYS A 14 16.46 -0.09 12.83
N LEU A 15 17.03 0.98 12.27
CA LEU A 15 18.28 0.88 11.49
C LEU A 15 19.44 0.35 12.34
N ALA A 16 19.54 0.79 13.61
CA ALA A 16 20.54 0.30 14.55
C ALA A 16 20.37 -1.20 14.83
N GLU A 17 19.13 -1.64 15.05
CA GLU A 17 18.81 -3.06 15.21
C GLU A 17 19.24 -3.88 13.98
N ILE A 18 18.83 -3.46 12.78
CA ILE A 18 19.21 -4.14 11.53
C ILE A 18 20.74 -4.26 11.43
N GLY A 19 21.47 -3.20 11.79
CA GLY A 19 22.94 -3.20 11.83
C GLY A 19 23.54 -4.14 12.88
N ILE A 20 22.90 -4.33 14.04
CA ILE A 20 23.32 -5.30 15.06
C ILE A 20 23.10 -6.72 14.55
N LYS A 21 21.93 -7.02 14.00
CA LYS A 21 21.57 -8.35 13.49
C LYS A 21 22.47 -8.75 12.32
N LYS A 22 22.75 -7.80 11.42
CA LYS A 22 23.67 -7.99 10.29
C LYS A 22 25.07 -8.39 10.77
N ARG A 23 25.67 -7.63 11.70
CA ARG A 23 27.01 -7.94 12.24
C ARG A 23 27.09 -9.31 12.93
N LYS A 24 26.01 -9.71 13.62
CA LYS A 24 25.92 -11.04 14.25
C LYS A 24 25.86 -12.17 13.21
N SER A 25 25.19 -11.94 12.08
CA SER A 25 25.18 -12.90 10.97
C SER A 25 26.58 -13.02 10.34
N GLU A 26 27.24 -11.89 10.10
CA GLU A 26 28.59 -11.84 9.52
C GLU A 26 29.64 -12.57 10.39
N SER A 27 29.53 -12.50 11.72
CA SER A 27 30.45 -13.21 12.63
C SER A 27 30.24 -14.73 12.64
N LEU A 28 29.03 -15.21 12.34
CA LEU A 28 28.70 -16.63 12.27
C LEU A 28 29.14 -17.27 10.93
N ASP A 29 29.14 -16.50 9.84
CA ASP A 29 29.46 -16.99 8.48
C ASP A 29 30.95 -16.97 8.11
N GLN A 30 31.85 -16.53 9.00
CA GLN A 30 33.31 -16.51 8.76
C GLN A 30 33.92 -17.88 8.40
N ASN A 31 33.18 -18.98 8.59
CA ASN A 31 33.58 -20.34 8.22
C ASN A 31 33.09 -20.84 6.84
N LYS A 32 32.32 -20.04 6.05
CA LYS A 32 31.86 -20.43 4.70
C LYS A 32 32.35 -19.46 3.63
N ARG A 33 33.13 -19.98 2.66
CA ARG A 33 33.70 -19.24 1.51
C ARG A 33 32.69 -18.69 0.48
N VAL A 34 31.40 -18.65 0.79
CA VAL A 34 30.39 -18.09 -0.11
C VAL A 34 29.85 -16.83 0.53
N LYS A 35 30.21 -15.69 -0.07
CA LYS A 35 29.69 -14.37 0.30
C LYS A 35 28.21 -14.30 -0.08
N LEU A 36 27.34 -14.87 0.76
CA LEU A 36 25.92 -14.57 0.67
C LEU A 36 25.78 -13.05 0.82
N ILE A 37 24.91 -12.43 0.02
CA ILE A 37 24.48 -11.07 0.30
C ILE A 37 23.88 -11.13 1.71
N ASP A 38 24.53 -10.49 2.68
CA ASP A 38 24.10 -10.55 4.08
C ASP A 38 22.70 -9.93 4.21
N MET A 39 21.72 -10.78 4.48
CA MET A 39 20.31 -10.40 4.59
C MET A 39 19.85 -10.68 6.02
N VAL A 40 19.26 -9.68 6.67
CA VAL A 40 18.57 -9.88 7.94
C VAL A 40 17.15 -10.33 7.64
N SER A 41 16.70 -11.44 8.22
CA SER A 41 15.31 -11.88 8.07
C SER A 41 14.39 -10.98 8.88
N LEU A 42 13.22 -10.69 8.33
CA LEU A 42 12.19 -9.88 8.99
C LEU A 42 11.68 -10.57 10.27
N SER A 43 11.70 -11.90 10.31
CA SER A 43 11.41 -12.69 11.52
C SER A 43 12.42 -12.49 12.66
N ASP A 44 13.66 -12.08 12.37
CA ASP A 44 14.72 -11.89 13.36
C ASP A 44 14.72 -10.49 14.01
N LEU A 45 13.92 -9.56 13.48
CA LEU A 45 13.78 -8.19 13.99
C LEU A 45 12.77 -8.14 15.14
N ASP A 46 13.11 -7.42 16.19
CA ASP A 46 12.22 -7.11 17.31
C ASP A 46 11.14 -6.15 16.83
N GLU A 47 9.89 -6.60 16.81
CA GLU A 47 8.76 -5.79 16.34
C GLU A 47 8.55 -4.51 17.17
N ARG A 48 9.12 -4.40 18.40
CA ARG A 48 9.06 -3.17 19.21
C ARG A 48 10.00 -2.09 18.68
N MET A 49 11.17 -2.50 18.19
CA MET A 49 12.18 -1.60 17.64
C MET A 49 11.95 -1.37 16.13
N CYS A 50 11.72 -2.45 15.40
CA CYS A 50 11.43 -2.50 13.98
C CYS A 50 10.01 -3.00 13.69
N PRO A 51 8.95 -2.22 13.99
CA PRO A 51 7.60 -2.59 13.58
C PRO A 51 7.49 -2.62 12.05
N PRO A 52 6.56 -3.42 11.48
CA PRO A 52 6.43 -3.56 10.02
C PRO A 52 6.29 -2.23 9.26
N VAL A 53 5.55 -1.27 9.82
CA VAL A 53 5.40 0.07 9.25
C VAL A 53 6.71 0.85 9.18
N THR A 54 7.62 0.66 10.13
CA THR A 54 8.95 1.27 10.12
C THR A 54 9.83 0.63 9.06
N VAL A 55 9.83 -0.70 8.93
CA VAL A 55 10.55 -1.40 7.85
C VAL A 55 10.07 -0.90 6.48
N ALA A 56 8.75 -0.78 6.30
CA ALA A 56 8.16 -0.22 5.09
C ALA A 56 8.57 1.23 4.83
N THR A 57 8.53 2.08 5.86
CA THR A 57 8.99 3.48 5.80
C THR A 57 10.45 3.59 5.37
N LEU A 58 11.34 2.83 6.01
CA LEU A 58 12.77 2.81 5.68
C LEU A 58 13.00 2.35 4.23
N SER A 59 12.20 1.41 3.74
CA SER A 59 12.26 0.97 2.35
C SER A 59 11.79 2.06 1.37
N LEU A 60 10.73 2.79 1.69
CA LEU A 60 10.24 3.93 0.90
C LEU A 60 11.23 5.09 0.86
N MET A 61 11.96 5.29 1.96
CA MET A 61 13.03 6.27 2.07
C MET A 61 14.35 5.79 1.45
N TYR A 62 14.37 4.63 0.79
CA TYR A 62 15.56 4.04 0.16
C TYR A 62 16.73 3.82 1.13
N GLN A 63 16.47 3.64 2.43
CA GLN A 63 17.52 3.36 3.43
C GLN A 63 17.82 1.87 3.55
N ILE A 64 16.82 1.04 3.25
CA ILE A 64 16.94 -0.41 3.14
C ILE A 64 16.28 -0.86 1.84
N ALA A 65 16.59 -2.08 1.41
CA ALA A 65 15.82 -2.74 0.36
C ALA A 65 15.25 -4.07 0.87
N VAL A 66 13.97 -4.29 0.59
CA VAL A 66 13.22 -5.46 1.06
C VAL A 66 13.11 -6.48 -0.07
N TYR A 67 13.44 -7.74 0.24
CA TYR A 67 13.47 -8.87 -0.70
C TYR A 67 12.73 -10.06 -0.11
N GLY A 68 12.52 -11.10 -0.89
CA GLY A 68 11.87 -12.33 -0.41
C GLY A 68 10.43 -12.42 -0.86
N GLU A 69 9.81 -13.54 -0.51
CA GLU A 69 8.52 -13.91 -1.08
C GLU A 69 7.39 -13.03 -0.56
N TYR A 70 7.54 -12.40 0.61
CA TYR A 70 6.52 -11.52 1.19
C TYR A 70 6.87 -10.03 1.05
N SER A 71 7.72 -9.65 0.10
CA SER A 71 8.18 -8.25 -0.06
C SER A 71 7.16 -7.31 -0.71
N SER A 72 5.91 -7.74 -0.93
CA SER A 72 4.91 -6.99 -1.71
C SER A 72 4.45 -5.68 -1.06
N PHE A 73 4.76 -5.49 0.23
CA PHE A 73 4.48 -4.25 0.94
C PHE A 73 5.51 -3.14 0.64
N ALA A 74 6.66 -3.47 0.07
CA ALA A 74 7.76 -2.53 -0.14
C ALA A 74 7.89 -2.14 -1.63
N PRO A 75 8.47 -0.96 -1.91
CA PRO A 75 9.01 -0.58 -3.20
C PRO A 75 9.76 -1.71 -3.93
N ARG A 76 9.79 -1.64 -5.26
CA ARG A 76 10.62 -2.57 -6.03
C ARG A 76 12.10 -2.35 -5.71
N LYS A 77 12.87 -3.40 -5.99
CA LYS A 77 14.28 -3.52 -5.64
C LYS A 77 15.09 -2.32 -6.11
N HIS A 78 15.60 -1.55 -5.16
CA HIS A 78 16.70 -0.62 -5.38
C HIS A 78 18.00 -1.27 -4.89
N ILE A 79 19.11 -0.99 -5.57
CA ILE A 79 20.43 -1.41 -5.10
C ILE A 79 20.72 -0.62 -3.84
N GLN A 80 20.83 -1.32 -2.70
CA GLN A 80 21.09 -0.72 -1.40
C GLN A 80 22.22 -1.44 -0.67
N LYS A 81 22.73 -0.84 0.42
CA LYS A 81 23.76 -1.46 1.29
C LYS A 81 23.18 -2.40 2.35
N VAL A 82 21.88 -2.28 2.62
CA VAL A 82 21.17 -3.00 3.68
C VAL A 82 19.98 -3.73 3.07
N TYR A 83 19.96 -5.05 3.23
CA TYR A 83 18.95 -5.95 2.69
C TYR A 83 18.17 -6.59 3.83
N VAL A 84 16.84 -6.49 3.78
CA VAL A 84 15.94 -7.19 4.70
C VAL A 84 15.15 -8.23 3.90
N ARG A 85 15.20 -9.49 4.35
CA ARG A 85 14.42 -10.58 3.75
C ARG A 85 13.05 -10.67 4.42
N ALA A 86 12.00 -10.31 3.72
CA ALA A 86 10.60 -10.59 4.06
C ALA A 86 10.32 -12.09 3.88
N ASP A 87 10.69 -12.86 4.91
CA ASP A 87 10.55 -14.31 5.02
C ASP A 87 9.21 -14.75 5.65
N LYS A 88 8.48 -13.81 6.25
CA LYS A 88 7.14 -14.04 6.81
C LYS A 88 6.10 -13.11 6.18
N ALA A 89 4.85 -13.58 6.12
CA ALA A 89 3.72 -12.76 5.74
C ALA A 89 3.47 -11.67 6.78
N LEU A 90 3.08 -10.47 6.32
CA LEU A 90 2.70 -9.37 7.20
C LEU A 90 1.20 -9.15 7.15
N GLU A 91 0.58 -9.08 8.32
CA GLU A 91 -0.81 -8.68 8.46
C GLU A 91 -1.03 -7.29 7.89
N LEU A 92 -2.07 -7.14 7.08
CA LEU A 92 -2.45 -5.86 6.47
C LEU A 92 -2.66 -4.78 7.53
N ALA A 93 -3.28 -5.16 8.65
CA ALA A 93 -3.55 -4.28 9.78
C ALA A 93 -2.28 -3.66 10.41
N LYS A 94 -1.12 -4.31 10.32
CA LYS A 94 0.15 -3.77 10.86
C LYS A 94 0.76 -2.67 9.99
N LEU A 95 0.19 -2.42 8.81
CA LEU A 95 0.75 -1.54 7.80
C LEU A 95 -0.21 -0.42 7.38
N VAL A 96 -1.52 -0.65 7.43
CA VAL A 96 -2.52 0.36 7.07
C VAL A 96 -2.87 1.26 8.24
N HIS A 97 -3.08 2.54 7.96
CA HIS A 97 -3.51 3.52 8.97
C HIS A 97 -4.82 3.09 9.62
N ASP A 98 -4.92 3.28 10.94
CA ASP A 98 -6.06 2.92 11.78
C ASP A 98 -6.58 1.49 11.63
N ARG A 99 -5.80 0.59 11.03
CA ARG A 99 -6.21 -0.79 10.73
C ARG A 99 -7.50 -0.83 9.89
N GLN A 100 -7.72 0.16 9.04
CA GLN A 100 -8.92 0.28 8.20
C GLN A 100 -8.61 0.19 6.70
N ILE A 101 -9.51 -0.45 5.98
CA ILE A 101 -9.59 -0.46 4.53
C ILE A 101 -10.97 0.05 4.09
N PHE A 102 -11.05 0.60 2.89
CA PHE A 102 -12.26 1.21 2.37
C PHE A 102 -12.72 0.44 1.13
N LEU A 103 -13.85 -0.27 1.26
CA LEU A 103 -14.44 -1.08 0.21
C LEU A 103 -15.63 -0.35 -0.42
N GLY A 104 -15.87 -0.51 -1.72
CA GLY A 104 -17.11 -0.08 -2.37
C GLY A 104 -18.36 -0.74 -1.76
N LYS A 105 -19.33 0.07 -1.32
CA LYS A 105 -20.54 -0.36 -0.59
C LYS A 105 -21.46 -1.29 -1.38
N HIS A 106 -21.55 -1.09 -2.70
CA HIS A 106 -22.52 -1.74 -3.56
C HIS A 106 -21.91 -2.84 -4.46
N TRP A 107 -20.69 -3.27 -4.13
CA TRP A 107 -19.92 -4.16 -5.00
C TRP A 107 -20.01 -5.58 -4.46
N THR A 108 -20.55 -6.50 -5.27
CA THR A 108 -20.93 -7.87 -4.84
C THR A 108 -19.74 -8.77 -4.49
N GLN A 109 -18.59 -8.57 -5.15
CA GLN A 109 -17.38 -9.40 -4.95
C GLN A 109 -16.13 -8.54 -4.81
N ASN A 110 -16.22 -7.43 -4.07
CA ASN A 110 -15.16 -6.44 -4.06
C ASN A 110 -13.81 -7.02 -3.58
N LYS A 111 -12.92 -7.25 -4.54
CA LYS A 111 -11.53 -7.67 -4.28
C LYS A 111 -10.59 -6.49 -4.22
N VAL A 112 -11.05 -5.24 -4.33
CA VAL A 112 -10.21 -4.05 -4.35
C VAL A 112 -10.58 -3.13 -3.18
N ALA A 113 -9.58 -2.66 -2.45
CA ALA A 113 -9.76 -1.75 -1.34
C ALA A 113 -8.88 -0.51 -1.50
N LEU A 114 -9.42 0.63 -1.08
CA LEU A 114 -8.61 1.83 -0.84
C LEU A 114 -8.03 1.75 0.58
N ILE A 115 -6.76 2.10 0.73
CA ILE A 115 -6.05 2.12 2.01
C ILE A 115 -5.26 3.41 2.15
N TRP A 116 -5.03 3.80 3.40
CA TRP A 116 -4.05 4.82 3.73
C TRP A 116 -2.76 4.13 4.19
N TYR A 117 -1.69 4.31 3.44
CA TYR A 117 -0.42 3.61 3.63
C TYR A 117 0.73 4.61 3.53
N LEU A 118 1.53 4.72 4.60
CA LEU A 118 2.70 5.61 4.67
C LEU A 118 2.40 7.06 4.20
N GLY A 119 1.28 7.62 4.70
CA GLY A 119 0.87 8.99 4.40
C GLY A 119 0.17 9.19 3.05
N ASN A 120 0.02 8.14 2.24
CA ASN A 120 -0.56 8.24 0.89
C ASN A 120 -1.75 7.28 0.72
N LEU A 121 -2.67 7.64 -0.17
CA LEU A 121 -3.75 6.76 -0.59
C LEU A 121 -3.25 5.75 -1.63
N HIS A 122 -3.66 4.50 -1.46
CA HIS A 122 -3.30 3.41 -2.35
C HIS A 122 -4.47 2.47 -2.58
N LEU A 123 -4.51 1.85 -3.76
CA LEU A 123 -5.43 0.75 -4.04
C LEU A 123 -4.69 -0.58 -3.89
N ILE A 124 -5.31 -1.51 -3.19
CA ILE A 124 -4.86 -2.90 -3.05
C ILE A 124 -5.90 -3.85 -3.62
N LYS A 125 -5.46 -4.99 -4.13
CA LYS A 125 -6.30 -6.07 -4.63
C LYS A 125 -6.03 -7.37 -3.90
N GLN A 126 -7.09 -8.03 -3.46
CA GLN A 126 -7.07 -9.38 -2.93
C GLN A 126 -6.90 -10.39 -4.08
N ARG A 127 -5.90 -11.26 -3.93
CA ARG A 127 -5.70 -12.47 -4.74
C ARG A 127 -5.63 -13.68 -3.81
N GLU A 128 -5.46 -14.88 -4.36
CA GLU A 128 -5.43 -16.14 -3.59
C GLU A 128 -4.48 -16.11 -2.39
N LEU A 129 -3.32 -15.46 -2.54
CA LEU A 129 -2.24 -15.49 -1.54
C LEU A 129 -2.09 -14.18 -0.75
N GLY A 130 -3.09 -13.30 -0.78
CA GLY A 130 -3.10 -12.06 0.02
C GLY A 130 -3.40 -10.79 -0.78
N TRP A 131 -3.07 -9.64 -0.19
CA TRP A 131 -3.28 -8.32 -0.77
C TRP A 131 -2.05 -7.82 -1.53
N TYR A 132 -2.29 -7.14 -2.65
CA TYR A 132 -1.24 -6.61 -3.52
C TYR A 132 -1.57 -5.19 -3.95
N PHE A 133 -0.58 -4.31 -3.98
CA PHE A 133 -0.76 -2.97 -4.51
C PHE A 133 -1.13 -2.98 -6.00
N LEU A 134 -2.21 -2.26 -6.34
CA LEU A 134 -2.56 -1.89 -7.72
C LEU A 134 -1.90 -0.56 -8.12
N THR A 135 -1.86 0.38 -7.18
CA THR A 135 -1.11 1.63 -7.30
C THR A 135 0.38 1.39 -7.10
N SER A 136 1.24 2.08 -7.84
CA SER A 136 2.69 1.95 -7.64
C SER A 136 3.13 2.63 -6.34
N LEU A 137 4.07 2.02 -5.61
CA LEU A 137 4.72 2.65 -4.45
C LEU A 137 5.81 3.65 -4.89
N ASP A 138 6.37 3.46 -6.08
CA ASP A 138 7.61 4.13 -6.51
C ASP A 138 7.37 5.18 -7.61
N HIS A 139 6.24 5.10 -8.32
CA HIS A 139 5.98 5.88 -9.54
C HIS A 139 4.51 6.31 -9.63
N GLN A 140 4.23 7.59 -9.37
CA GLN A 140 2.90 8.06 -9.02
C GLN A 140 1.96 8.58 -10.13
N PRO A 141 2.34 8.82 -11.41
CA PRO A 141 1.54 9.70 -12.28
C PRO A 141 0.14 9.16 -12.59
N PHE A 142 -0.11 7.86 -12.43
CA PHE A 142 -1.42 7.25 -12.65
C PHE A 142 -2.18 6.88 -11.36
N ASN A 143 -1.54 6.97 -10.18
CA ASN A 143 -2.17 6.58 -8.92
C ASN A 143 -3.40 7.44 -8.62
N GLY A 144 -3.27 8.77 -8.76
CA GLY A 144 -4.36 9.70 -8.49
C GLY A 144 -5.60 9.43 -9.34
N ALA A 145 -5.40 9.16 -10.63
CA ALA A 145 -6.49 8.75 -11.50
C ALA A 145 -7.15 7.45 -11.03
N LEU A 146 -6.37 6.38 -10.81
CA LEU A 146 -6.91 5.09 -10.35
C LEU A 146 -7.74 5.24 -9.07
N ILE A 147 -7.23 5.99 -8.09
CA ILE A 147 -7.89 6.27 -6.81
C ILE A 147 -9.18 7.04 -7.03
N TYR A 148 -9.14 8.11 -7.84
CA TYR A 148 -10.30 8.92 -8.16
C TYR A 148 -11.42 8.08 -8.79
N PHE A 149 -11.10 7.24 -9.78
CA PHE A 149 -12.07 6.31 -10.38
C PHE A 149 -12.68 5.34 -9.37
N TYR A 150 -11.85 4.77 -8.51
CA TYR A 150 -12.32 3.85 -7.47
C TYR A 150 -13.29 4.56 -6.52
N MET A 151 -12.98 5.79 -6.11
CA MET A 151 -13.81 6.61 -5.22
C MET A 151 -15.14 7.02 -5.85
N LEU A 152 -15.15 7.33 -7.14
CA LEU A 152 -16.39 7.58 -7.88
C LEU A 152 -17.30 6.37 -7.92
N GLY A 153 -16.74 5.16 -7.84
CA GLY A 153 -17.48 3.90 -7.84
C GLY A 153 -18.44 3.76 -9.01
N ILE A 154 -18.02 4.26 -10.17
CA ILE A 154 -18.69 4.10 -11.46
C ILE A 154 -18.20 2.77 -12.02
N GLU A 155 -19.13 1.92 -12.46
CA GLU A 155 -18.86 0.61 -13.07
C GLU A 155 -18.10 -0.37 -12.15
N PRO A 156 -18.74 -0.88 -11.09
CA PRO A 156 -18.14 -1.82 -10.15
C PRO A 156 -17.61 -3.11 -10.81
N GLU A 157 -18.12 -3.47 -11.97
CA GLU A 157 -17.73 -4.64 -12.75
C GLU A 157 -16.25 -4.61 -13.14
N ILE A 158 -15.71 -3.44 -13.48
CA ILE A 158 -14.30 -3.26 -13.86
C ILE A 158 -13.38 -3.72 -12.74
N TRP A 159 -13.74 -3.44 -11.49
CA TRP A 159 -12.92 -3.76 -10.32
C TRP A 159 -12.97 -5.26 -9.95
N ASN A 160 -13.98 -5.97 -10.43
CA ASN A 160 -14.16 -7.41 -10.21
C ASN A 160 -13.31 -8.26 -11.17
N GLU A 161 -13.01 -7.77 -12.39
CA GLU A 161 -12.27 -8.52 -13.42
C GLU A 161 -10.74 -8.30 -13.37
N SER A 162 -9.97 -9.39 -13.52
CA SER A 162 -8.65 -9.48 -12.83
C SER A 162 -7.36 -9.44 -13.65
N HIS A 163 -7.38 -9.47 -14.97
CA HIS A 163 -6.10 -9.56 -15.71
C HIS A 163 -5.71 -8.29 -16.46
N GLN A 164 -6.64 -7.37 -16.72
CA GLN A 164 -6.37 -6.17 -17.52
C GLN A 164 -6.82 -4.86 -16.88
N LEU A 165 -7.17 -4.84 -15.58
CA LEU A 165 -7.66 -3.65 -14.88
C LEU A 165 -6.84 -2.38 -15.16
N PHE A 166 -5.51 -2.48 -15.10
CA PHE A 166 -4.63 -1.35 -15.40
C PHE A 166 -4.67 -0.92 -16.88
N ILE A 167 -4.73 -1.88 -17.81
CA ILE A 167 -4.85 -1.62 -19.25
C ILE A 167 -6.21 -0.98 -19.55
N GLU A 168 -7.27 -1.50 -18.96
CA GLU A 168 -8.64 -1.05 -19.15
C GLU A 168 -8.86 0.35 -18.58
N ILE A 169 -8.35 0.63 -17.37
CA ILE A 169 -8.40 1.99 -16.81
C ILE A 169 -7.55 2.95 -17.64
N LYS A 170 -6.36 2.55 -18.10
CA LYS A 170 -5.56 3.38 -19.02
C LYS A 170 -6.27 3.65 -20.35
N ARG A 171 -6.94 2.65 -20.92
CA ARG A 171 -7.72 2.77 -22.16
C ARG A 171 -8.87 3.76 -21.96
N ARG A 172 -9.59 3.65 -20.84
CA ARG A 172 -10.70 4.54 -20.47
C ARG A 172 -10.24 5.96 -20.19
N LEU A 173 -9.14 6.14 -19.46
CA LEU A 173 -8.50 7.44 -19.25
C LEU A 173 -8.14 8.16 -20.55
N LYS A 174 -7.83 7.40 -21.61
CA LYS A 174 -7.52 7.95 -22.93
C LYS A 174 -8.75 8.15 -23.81
N SER A 175 -9.95 7.68 -23.41
CA SER A 175 -11.15 7.77 -24.24
C SER A 175 -11.74 9.19 -24.23
N HIS A 176 -12.32 9.60 -25.36
CA HIS A 176 -12.96 10.92 -25.49
C HIS A 176 -14.17 11.10 -24.57
N GLN A 177 -14.96 10.04 -24.38
CA GLN A 177 -16.08 10.05 -23.41
C GLN A 177 -15.61 10.38 -22.00
N HIS A 178 -14.43 9.89 -21.60
CA HIS A 178 -13.93 10.13 -20.26
C HIS A 178 -13.38 11.55 -20.07
N ARG A 179 -12.73 12.12 -21.09
CA ARG A 179 -12.37 13.55 -21.06
C ARG A 179 -13.59 14.43 -20.89
N ASN A 180 -14.68 14.12 -21.57
CA ASN A 180 -15.94 14.86 -21.47
C ASN A 180 -16.59 14.70 -20.10
N TYR A 181 -16.63 13.48 -19.53
CA TYR A 181 -17.13 13.25 -18.17
C TYR A 181 -16.28 13.96 -17.12
N PHE A 182 -14.95 13.92 -17.24
CA PHE A 182 -14.05 14.61 -16.32
C PHE A 182 -14.22 16.13 -16.42
N HIS A 183 -14.39 16.65 -17.64
CA HIS A 183 -14.76 18.05 -17.85
C HIS A 183 -16.13 18.38 -17.26
N GLU A 184 -17.13 17.50 -17.36
CA GLU A 184 -18.46 17.73 -16.80
C GLU A 184 -18.43 17.72 -15.26
N VAL A 185 -17.71 16.80 -14.63
CA VAL A 185 -17.57 16.76 -13.16
C VAL A 185 -16.75 17.94 -12.63
N LEU A 186 -15.69 18.36 -13.34
CA LEU A 186 -14.91 19.54 -12.94
C LEU A 186 -15.63 20.86 -13.26
N ASN A 187 -16.45 20.90 -14.31
CA ASN A 187 -17.23 22.07 -14.72
C ASN A 187 -18.63 22.11 -14.08
N GLN A 188 -19.03 21.08 -13.31
CA GLN A 188 -20.10 21.17 -12.32
C GLN A 188 -19.66 22.18 -11.26
N LYS A 189 -19.81 23.48 -11.59
CA LYS A 189 -19.92 24.54 -10.62
C LYS A 189 -21.05 24.12 -9.68
N SER A 190 -20.67 23.90 -8.42
CA SER A 190 -21.53 23.52 -7.29
C SER A 190 -22.04 22.07 -7.26
N LEU A 191 -21.67 21.39 -6.16
CA LEU A 191 -22.52 20.40 -5.50
C LEU A 191 -23.98 20.89 -5.54
N PRO A 192 -24.97 20.00 -5.78
CA PRO A 192 -26.37 20.38 -5.84
C PRO A 192 -26.75 21.23 -4.62
N GLU A 193 -27.49 22.32 -4.86
CA GLU A 193 -27.94 23.31 -3.87
C GLU A 193 -28.67 22.70 -2.66
N ALA A 194 -29.07 21.44 -2.73
CA ALA A 194 -29.50 20.61 -1.59
C ALA A 194 -28.47 20.58 -0.43
N SER A 195 -27.21 20.95 -0.67
CA SER A 195 -26.16 21.03 0.34
C SER A 195 -26.15 22.36 1.12
N ARG A 196 -26.83 23.41 0.62
CA ARG A 196 -26.83 24.76 1.22
C ARG A 196 -28.00 25.01 2.18
N GLN A 197 -28.98 24.11 2.23
CA GLN A 197 -30.14 24.19 3.14
C GLN A 197 -30.33 22.92 3.97
N ALA A 198 -29.24 22.29 4.41
CA ALA A 198 -29.33 21.26 5.43
C ALA A 198 -29.59 21.94 6.79
N PRO A 199 -30.73 21.68 7.47
CA PRO A 199 -30.87 22.05 8.88
C PRO A 199 -29.72 21.43 9.66
N SER A 200 -29.26 22.09 10.72
CA SER A 200 -28.16 21.70 11.62
C SER A 200 -28.30 20.31 12.27
N ASN A 201 -29.35 19.57 11.96
CA ASN A 201 -29.55 18.18 12.32
C ASN A 201 -28.91 17.30 11.26
N MET A 202 -27.59 17.15 11.36
CA MET A 202 -26.76 16.05 10.84
C MET A 202 -27.48 15.21 9.76
N LEU A 203 -27.55 15.75 8.55
CA LEU A 203 -27.92 15.00 7.36
C LEU A 203 -26.95 13.81 7.33
N LYS A 204 -27.43 12.62 7.70
CA LYS A 204 -26.65 11.38 7.61
C LYS A 204 -26.15 11.34 6.18
N ILE A 205 -24.85 11.57 5.98
CA ILE A 205 -24.20 11.43 4.68
C ILE A 205 -24.22 9.94 4.35
N THR A 206 -25.37 9.48 3.85
CA THR A 206 -25.57 8.16 3.25
C THR A 206 -24.87 8.07 1.89
N ALA A 207 -24.32 9.19 1.39
CA ALA A 207 -23.68 9.33 0.09
C ALA A 207 -22.24 8.77 -0.04
N ALA A 208 -21.58 8.36 1.05
CA ALA A 208 -20.23 7.80 0.94
C ALA A 208 -20.28 6.46 0.19
N ARG A 209 -19.69 6.36 -1.01
CA ARG A 209 -19.65 5.12 -1.82
C ARG A 209 -18.72 4.05 -1.25
N LEU A 210 -17.85 4.45 -0.32
CA LEU A 210 -16.92 3.57 0.36
C LEU A 210 -17.39 3.25 1.80
N LYS A 211 -17.12 2.03 2.24
CA LYS A 211 -17.39 1.50 3.57
C LYS A 211 -16.07 1.24 4.29
N PRO A 212 -15.81 1.90 5.44
CA PRO A 212 -14.70 1.51 6.29
C PRO A 212 -14.93 0.09 6.79
N THR A 213 -13.90 -0.74 6.67
CA THR A 213 -13.90 -2.15 7.04
C THR A 213 -12.59 -2.43 7.77
N PRO A 214 -12.60 -3.23 8.87
CA PRO A 214 -11.35 -3.65 9.50
C PRO A 214 -10.44 -4.33 8.48
N ALA A 215 -9.16 -3.99 8.51
CA ALA A 215 -8.14 -4.62 7.68
C ALA A 215 -7.97 -6.09 8.09
N TYR A 216 -8.04 -7.00 7.12
CA TYR A 216 -7.89 -8.43 7.34
C TYR A 216 -6.94 -9.06 6.30
N GLY A 217 -6.40 -10.22 6.63
CA GLY A 217 -5.45 -10.94 5.78
C GLY A 217 -4.05 -10.33 5.80
N THR A 218 -3.22 -10.78 4.86
CA THR A 218 -1.79 -10.43 4.79
C THR A 218 -1.43 -9.79 3.45
N PHE A 219 -0.34 -9.04 3.40
CA PHE A 219 0.31 -8.72 2.14
C PHE A 219 0.83 -9.98 1.46
N GLY A 220 0.64 -10.04 0.16
CA GLY A 220 0.69 -11.28 -0.58
C GLY A 220 2.08 -11.76 -0.96
N PHE A 221 2.13 -13.05 -1.30
CA PHE A 221 3.30 -13.78 -1.75
C PHE A 221 3.66 -13.45 -3.22
N TYR A 222 4.87 -12.98 -3.49
CA TYR A 222 5.47 -12.94 -4.82
C TYR A 222 6.14 -14.28 -5.13
N ARG A 223 5.47 -15.14 -5.92
CA ARG A 223 6.21 -16.16 -6.68
C ARG A 223 7.04 -15.42 -7.72
N HIS A 224 8.34 -15.25 -7.46
CA HIS A 224 9.26 -15.02 -8.54
C HIS A 224 9.12 -16.21 -9.49
N LYS A 225 8.41 -16.05 -10.61
CA LYS A 225 8.64 -16.92 -11.77
C LYS A 225 10.12 -16.74 -12.06
N ARG A 226 10.92 -17.80 -11.85
CA ARG A 226 12.29 -17.80 -12.36
C ARG A 226 12.18 -17.49 -13.86
N PRO A 227 13.03 -16.61 -14.40
CA PRO A 227 13.10 -16.40 -15.84
C PRO A 227 13.35 -17.73 -16.56
#